data_AF-A0A1Y6G8E8-F1
#
_entry.id   AF-A0A1Y6G8E8-F1
#
_cell.length_a   1.000
_cell.length_b   1.000
_cell.length_c   1.000
_cell.angle_alpha   90.00
_cell.angle_beta   90.00
_cell.angle_gamma   90.00
#
_symmetry.space_group_name_H-M   'P 1'
#
loop_
_entity.id
_entity.type
_entity.pdbx_description
1 polymer ?
#
loop_
_entity_poly.entity_id
_entity_poly.type
_entity_poly.pdbx_seq_one_letter_code
_entity_poly.pdbx_strand_id
1 'polypeptide(L)' 'MEKKYCIHCRSLYTKETVCNICGKSEFQEIKIVIQHQKQSNSKQLFVDTFLSSNLELT' A
#
# COMPACT_ATOMS: atom_id res chain seq x y z
N MET A 1 -5.05 -11.77 6.24
CA MET A 1 -5.42 -12.42 4.96
C MET A 1 -4.16 -12.91 4.29
N GLU A 2 -4.15 -14.15 3.81
CA GLU A 2 -3.04 -14.69 3.03
C GLU A 2 -3.33 -14.48 1.54
N LYS A 3 -2.34 -13.95 0.83
CA LYS A 3 -2.33 -13.81 -0.62
C LYS A 3 -1.00 -14.35 -1.13
N LYS A 4 -0.90 -14.55 -2.43
CA LYS A 4 0.37 -14.82 -3.09
C LYS A 4 0.48 -13.97 -4.34
N TYR A 5 1.69 -13.77 -4.81
CA TYR A 5 1.92 -13.06 -6.06
C TYR A 5 2.91 -13.83 -6.93
N CYS A 6 2.76 -13.71 -8.25
CA CYS A 6 3.70 -14.32 -9.18
C CYS A 6 5.03 -13.58 -9.16
N ILE A 7 6.15 -14.28 -8.97
CA ILE A 7 7.47 -13.63 -8.82
C ILE A 7 7.93 -12.89 -10.09
N HIS A 8 7.41 -13.29 -11.26
CA HIS A 8 7.79 -12.75 -12.56
C HIS A 8 6.99 -11.51 -12.94
N CYS A 9 5.67 -11.54 -12.77
CA CYS A 9 4.76 -10.46 -13.23
C CYS A 9 4.07 -9.69 -12.11
N ARG A 10 4.27 -10.09 -10.85
CA ARG A 10 3.76 -9.42 -9.63
C ARG A 10 2.23 -9.35 -9.50
N SER A 11 1.48 -10.08 -10.32
CA SER A 11 0.03 -10.20 -10.18
C SER A 11 -0.34 -10.96 -8.90
N LEU A 12 -1.41 -10.50 -8.24
CA LEU A 12 -1.90 -11.00 -6.95
C LEU A 12 -2.97 -12.07 -7.11
N TYR A 13 -2.89 -13.10 -6.27
CA TYR A 13 -3.71 -14.30 -6.31
C TYR A 13 -4.11 -14.74 -4.91
N THR A 14 -5.17 -15.55 -4.84
CA THR A 14 -5.67 -16.09 -3.56
C THR A 14 -5.43 -17.59 -3.47
N LYS A 15 -5.65 -18.33 -4.56
CA LYS A 15 -5.62 -19.80 -4.55
C LYS A 15 -4.91 -20.40 -5.77
N GLU A 16 -4.72 -19.62 -6.82
CA GLU A 16 -4.27 -20.04 -8.14
C GLU A 16 -2.83 -20.58 -8.12
N THR A 17 -2.61 -21.76 -8.68
CA THR A 17 -1.29 -22.42 -8.72
C THR A 17 -0.49 -22.09 -9.99
N VAL A 18 -1.11 -21.43 -10.96
CA VAL A 18 -0.50 -21.01 -12.23
C VAL A 18 -0.92 -19.58 -12.54
N CYS A 19 0.04 -18.76 -12.98
CA CYS A 19 -0.20 -17.37 -13.32
C CYS A 19 -0.95 -17.28 -14.65
N ASN A 20 -2.08 -16.58 -14.68
CA ASN A 20 -2.87 -16.41 -15.91
C ASN A 20 -2.23 -15.45 -16.93
N ILE A 21 -1.25 -14.65 -16.51
CA ILE A 21 -0.54 -13.69 -17.39
C ILE A 21 0.70 -14.31 -18.02
N CYS A 22 1.55 -14.97 -17.24
CA CYS A 22 2.82 -15.52 -17.74
C CYS A 22 2.89 -17.04 -17.79
N GLY A 23 1.84 -17.75 -17.35
CA GLY A 23 1.78 -19.22 -17.36
C GLY A 23 2.72 -19.91 -16.36
N LYS A 24 3.45 -19.16 -15.54
CA LYS A 24 4.42 -19.68 -14.57
C LYS A 24 3.77 -20.08 -13.24
N SER A 25 4.37 -21.04 -12.55
CA SER A 25 3.87 -21.57 -11.27
C SER A 25 4.70 -21.13 -10.05
N GLU A 26 5.69 -20.24 -10.23
CA GLU A 26 6.45 -19.70 -9.09
C GLU A 26 5.72 -18.51 -8.46
N PHE A 27 5.33 -18.69 -7.19
CA PHE A 27 4.61 -17.71 -6.39
C PHE A 27 5.31 -17.47 -5.05
N GLN A 28 5.14 -16.28 -4.49
CA GLN A 28 5.54 -15.96 -3.13
C GLN A 28 4.34 -15.51 -2.31
N GLU A 29 4.28 -15.95 -1.05
CA GLU A 29 3.20 -15.62 -0.12
C GLU A 29 3.37 -14.23 0.49
N ILE A 30 2.23 -13.56 0.74
CA ILE A 30 2.12 -12.27 1.42
C ILE A 30 1.10 -12.42 2.52
N LYS A 31 1.53 -12.09 3.74
CA LYS A 31 0.65 -11.92 4.89
C LYS A 31 0.18 -10.48 4.95
N ILE A 32 -1.09 -10.24 4.61
CA ILE A 32 -1.72 -8.92 4.74
C ILE A 32 -2.37 -8.83 6.11
N VAL A 33 -1.84 -7.93 6.95
CA VAL A 33 -2.39 -7.58 8.26
C VAL A 33 -3.15 -6.26 8.09
N ILE A 34 -4.47 -6.31 8.30
CA ILE A 34 -5.30 -5.11 8.27
C ILE A 34 -5.16 -4.43 9.62
N GLN A 35 -4.64 -3.20 9.62
CA GLN A 35 -4.64 -2.34 10.80
C GLN A 35 -5.80 -1.36 10.69
N HIS A 36 -6.78 -1.49 11.58
CA HIS A 36 -7.87 -0.53 11.65
C HIS A 36 -7.36 0.74 12.32
N GLN A 37 -7.26 1.83 11.55
CA GLN A 37 -7.09 3.15 12.13
C GLN A 37 -8.41 3.56 12.74
N LYS A 38 -8.40 3.97 14.02
CA LYS A 38 -9.54 4.65 14.62
C LYS A 38 -9.71 5.96 13.84
N GLN A 39 -10.85 6.16 13.19
CA GLN A 39 -11.23 7.50 12.77
C GLN A 39 -11.32 8.36 14.03
N SER A 40 -10.31 9.18 14.27
CA SER A 40 -10.49 10.30 15.17
C SER A 40 -11.40 11.29 14.43
N ASN A 41 -12.53 11.64 15.03
CA ASN A 41 -13.39 12.72 14.53
C ASN A 41 -12.73 14.12 14.66
N SER A 42 -11.40 14.18 14.70
CA SER A 42 -10.63 15.41 14.71
C SER A 42 -10.50 15.93 13.27
N LYS A 43 -11.53 16.65 12.81
CA LYS A 43 -11.28 17.81 11.94
C LYS A 43 -10.44 18.79 12.76
N GLN A 44 -9.13 18.61 12.81
CA GLN A 44 -8.26 19.55 13.49
C GLN A 44 -7.00 19.76 12.64
N LEU A 45 -7.05 20.90 11.95
CA LEU A 45 -5.98 21.71 11.41
C LEU A 45 -4.63 21.01 11.20
N PHE A 46 -4.40 20.54 9.97
CA PHE A 46 -3.06 20.52 9.38
C PHE A 46 -3.05 21.42 8.15
N VAL A 47 -3.43 22.67 8.35
CA VAL A 47 -2.96 23.79 7.54
C VAL A 47 -2.32 24.72 8.57
N ASP A 48 -1.12 25.23 8.28
CA ASP A 48 -0.35 26.22 9.07
C ASP A 48 0.96 25.75 9.73
N THR A 49 1.79 24.95 9.04
CA THR A 49 3.24 24.94 9.41
C THR A 49 4.21 24.83 8.23
N PHE A 50 3.77 24.87 6.98
CA PHE A 50 4.68 24.75 5.82
C PHE A 50 4.83 26.01 4.95
N LEU A 51 4.18 27.13 5.31
CA LEU A 51 4.24 28.38 4.51
C LEU A 51 5.07 29.52 5.14
N SER A 52 5.57 29.38 6.36
CA SER A 52 6.29 30.47 7.06
C SER A 52 7.80 30.50 6.84
N SER A 53 8.37 29.66 5.96
CA SER A 53 9.83 29.61 5.73
C SER A 53 10.30 30.21 4.41
N ASN A 54 9.43 30.84 3.61
CA ASN A 54 9.78 31.38 2.28
C ASN A 54 9.33 32.82 2.00
N LEU A 55 9.20 33.68 3.02
CA LEU A 55 9.04 35.12 2.76
C LEU A 55 9.61 35.93 3.91
N GLU A 56 10.88 36.34 3.77
CA GLU A 56 11.46 37.61 4.26
C GLU A 56 13.00 37.49 4.24
N LEU A 57 13.62 37.91 3.13
CA LEU A 57 14.95 38.54 3.08
C LEU A 57 15.18 39.11 1.67
N THR A 58 14.40 40.14 1.34
CA THR A 58 14.77 41.24 0.45
C THR A 58 14.20 42.52 1.03
#